data_AF-A0A534HL29-F1
#
_entry.id   AF-A0A534HL29-F1
#
_cell.length_a   1.000
_cell.length_b   1.000
_cell.length_c   1.000
_cell.angle_alpha   90.00
_cell.angle_beta   90.00
_cell.angle_gamma   90.00
#
_symmetry.space_group_name_H-M   'P 1'
#
loop_
_entity.id
_entity.type
_entity.pdbx_description
1 polymer ?
#
loop_
_entity_poly.entity_id
_entity_poly.type
_entity_poly.pdbx_seq_one_letter_code
_entity_poly.pdbx_strand_id
1 'polypeptide(L)' 'MSEEPTFEETLAELEEKVDALSRGDLPLDRALAVFEEGLTLFRRCRAILADSEQRVTKLIATAEGLSEEPFPVE' A
#
# COMPACT_ATOMS: atom_id res chain seq x y z
N MET A 1 18.79 -8.40 -9.17
CA MET A 1 17.69 -8.77 -8.25
C MET A 1 16.96 -7.47 -8.01
N SER A 2 15.71 -7.35 -8.46
CA SER A 2 14.97 -6.10 -8.25
C SER A 2 14.35 -6.17 -6.86
N GLU A 3 14.87 -5.36 -5.94
CA GLU A 3 14.21 -5.12 -4.66
C GLU A 3 12.89 -4.40 -4.94
N GLU A 4 11.82 -4.90 -4.33
CA GLU A 4 10.52 -4.23 -4.39
C GLU A 4 10.62 -2.91 -3.60
N PRO A 5 10.18 -1.76 -4.16
CA PRO A 5 10.28 -0.49 -3.45
C PRO A 5 9.52 -0.51 -2.12
N THR A 6 10.13 0.14 -1.13
CA THR A 6 9.61 0.31 0.23
C THR A 6 8.32 1.13 0.25
N PHE A 7 7.67 1.19 1.43
CA PHE A 7 6.48 2.02 1.61
C PHE A 7 6.81 3.49 1.38
N GLU A 8 7.90 3.96 1.97
CA GLU A 8 8.37 5.34 1.91
C GLU A 8 8.70 5.76 0.47
N GLU A 9 9.38 4.89 -0.28
CA GLU A 9 9.67 5.14 -1.70
C GLU A 9 8.40 5.18 -2.55
N THR A 10 7.48 4.22 -2.35
CA THR A 10 6.20 4.18 -3.09
C THR A 10 5.35 5.41 -2.77
N LEU A 11 5.34 5.85 -1.51
CA LEU A 11 4.60 7.03 -1.08
C LEU A 11 5.19 8.31 -1.67
N ALA A 12 6.52 8.46 -1.66
CA ALA A 12 7.19 9.61 -2.26
C ALA A 12 6.88 9.72 -3.75
N GLU A 13 6.94 8.61 -4.49
CA GLU A 13 6.55 8.59 -5.90
C GLU A 13 5.09 8.98 -6.10
N LEU A 14 4.18 8.52 -5.24
CA LEU A 14 2.75 8.88 -5.31
C LEU A 14 2.54 10.38 -5.09
N GLU A 15 3.21 10.97 -4.10
CA GLU A 15 3.17 12.41 -3.81
C GLU A 15 3.65 13.22 -5.03
N GLU A 16 4.72 12.80 -5.69
CA GLU A 16 5.18 13.44 -6.92
C GLU A 16 4.13 13.39 -8.05
N LYS A 17 3.42 12.27 -8.22
CA LYS A 17 2.33 12.17 -9.21
C LYS A 17 1.17 13.10 -8.86
N VAL A 18 0.79 13.16 -7.57
CA VAL A 18 -0.28 14.05 -7.10
C VAL A 18 0.10 15.51 -7.32
N ASP A 19 1.33 15.89 -7.00
CA ASP A 19 1.85 17.24 -7.24
C ASP A 19 1.87 17.60 -8.73
N ALA A 20 2.21 16.64 -9.60
CA ALA A 20 2.14 16.85 -11.03
C ALA A 20 0.71 17.08 -11.54
N LEU A 21 -0.27 16.36 -11.01
CA LEU A 21 -1.69 16.56 -11.35
C LEU A 21 -2.25 17.86 -10.79
N SER A 22 -1.82 18.26 -9.58
CA SER A 22 -2.35 19.45 -8.88
C SER A 22 -1.90 20.76 -9.53
N ARG A 23 -0.74 20.79 -10.18
CA ARG A 23 -0.25 21.94 -10.96
C ARG A 23 -1.12 22.28 -12.17
N GLY A 24 -1.81 21.29 -12.74
CA GLY A 24 -2.75 21.51 -13.86
C GLY A 24 -2.10 21.95 -15.18
N ASP A 25 -0.79 21.80 -15.33
CA ASP A 25 0.00 22.16 -16.51
C ASP A 25 0.14 21.00 -17.52
N LEU A 26 -0.35 19.81 -17.16
CA LEU A 26 -0.30 18.62 -18.00
C LEU A 26 -1.43 18.60 -19.05
N PRO A 27 -1.12 18.27 -20.32
CA PRO A 27 -2.13 17.90 -21.31
C PRO A 27 -2.98 16.74 -20.81
N LEU A 28 -4.26 16.68 -21.22
CA LEU A 28 -5.23 15.69 -20.76
C LEU A 28 -4.71 14.24 -20.85
N ASP A 29 -4.15 13.83 -21.99
CA ASP A 29 -3.64 12.47 -22.18
C ASP A 29 -2.51 12.14 -21.19
N ARG A 30 -1.67 13.13 -20.87
CA ARG A 30 -0.59 12.96 -19.88
C ARG A 30 -1.13 12.93 -18.45
N ALA A 31 -2.13 13.75 -18.14
CA ALA A 31 -2.80 13.73 -16.85
C ALA A 31 -3.47 12.37 -16.58
N LEU A 32 -4.08 11.76 -17.60
CA LEU A 32 -4.67 10.42 -17.50
C LEU A 32 -3.61 9.35 -17.22
N ALA A 33 -2.48 9.37 -17.93
CA ALA A 33 -1.38 8.43 -17.69
C ALA A 33 -0.80 8.58 -16.26
N VAL A 34 -0.55 9.81 -15.81
CA VAL A 34 -0.06 10.09 -14.44
C VAL A 34 -1.06 9.65 -13.39
N PHE A 35 -2.37 9.79 -13.65
CA PHE A 35 -3.42 9.30 -12.76
C PHE A 35 -3.44 7.77 -12.64
N GLU A 36 -3.29 7.04 -13.75
CA GLU A 36 -3.22 5.57 -13.74
C GLU A 36 -1.98 5.05 -12.99
N GLU A 37 -0.83 5.71 -13.17
CA GLU A 37 0.40 5.44 -12.41
C GLU A 37 0.15 5.70 -10.91
N GLY A 38 -0.42 6.86 -10.57
CA GLY A 38 -0.78 7.21 -9.19
C GLY A 38 -1.74 6.20 -8.55
N LEU A 39 -2.72 5.68 -9.29
CA LEU A 39 -3.62 4.64 -8.81
C LEU A 39 -2.89 3.33 -8.50
N THR A 40 -1.88 2.99 -9.31
CA THR A 40 -1.05 1.81 -9.10
C THR A 40 -0.21 1.95 -7.83
N LEU A 41 0.45 3.11 -7.64
CA LEU A 41 1.21 3.43 -6.44
C LEU A 41 0.33 3.44 -5.19
N PHE A 42 -0.86 4.04 -5.25
CA PHE A 42 -1.84 4.03 -4.16
C PHE A 42 -2.23 2.61 -3.75
N ARG A 43 -2.53 1.73 -4.71
CA ARG A 43 -2.87 0.32 -4.42
C ARG A 43 -1.71 -0.41 -3.74
N ARG A 44 -0.48 -0.12 -4.16
CA ARG A 44 0.73 -0.69 -3.57
C ARG A 44 0.93 -0.21 -2.12
N CYS A 45 0.82 1.09 -1.85
CA CYS A 45 0.85 1.62 -0.48
C CYS A 45 -0.18 0.93 0.41
N ARG A 46 -1.42 0.77 -0.07
CA ARG A 46 -2.48 0.09 0.67
C ARG A 46 -2.15 -1.37 0.95
N ALA A 47 -1.54 -2.08 0.00
CA ALA A 47 -1.15 -3.47 0.19
C ALA A 47 -0.07 -3.62 1.26
N ILE A 48 0.94 -2.74 1.26
CA ILE A 48 2.02 -2.75 2.27
C ILE A 48 1.47 -2.46 3.67
N LEU A 49 0.56 -1.49 3.79
CA LEU A 49 -0.09 -1.17 5.05
C LEU A 49 -0.95 -2.33 5.56
N ALA A 50 -1.71 -2.98 4.68
CA ALA A 50 -2.54 -4.13 5.05
C ALA A 50 -1.70 -5.33 5.54
N ASP A 51 -0.57 -5.63 4.87
CA ASP A 51 0.37 -6.66 5.34
C ASP A 51 0.94 -6.30 6.72
N SER A 52 1.36 -5.05 6.88
CA SER A 52 1.93 -4.55 8.13
C SER A 52 0.94 -4.62 9.29
N GLU A 53 -0.31 -4.20 9.07
CA GLU A 53 -1.40 -4.31 10.04
C GLU A 53 -1.64 -5.77 10.43
N GLN A 54 -1.75 -6.68 9.45
CA GLN A 54 -1.95 -8.10 9.71
C GLN A 54 -0.81 -8.69 10.56
N ARG A 55 0.44 -8.29 10.30
CA ARG A 55 1.60 -8.73 11.07
C ARG A 55 1.54 -8.22 12.51
N VAL A 56 1.18 -6.96 12.72
CA VAL A 56 0.99 -6.39 14.05
C VAL A 56 -0.12 -7.11 14.80
N THR A 57 -1.29 -7.35 14.18
CA THR A 57 -2.40 -8.08 14.79
C THR A 57 -1.98 -9.48 15.23
N LYS A 58 -1.25 -10.22 14.38
CA LYS A 58 -0.74 -11.56 14.74
C LYS A 58 0.23 -11.52 15.92
N LEU A 59 1.12 -10.52 15.96
CA LEU A 59 2.07 -10.35 17.07
C LEU A 59 1.35 -10.05 18.38
N ILE A 60 0.33 -9.19 18.36
CA ILE A 60 -0.49 -8.89 19.54
C ILE A 60 -1.25 -10.14 20.02
N ALA A 61 -1.94 -10.85 19.11
CA ALA A 61 -2.65 -12.08 19.46
C ALA A 61 -1.73 -13.14 20.09
N THR A 62 -0.52 -13.29 19.54
CA THR A 62 0.50 -14.20 20.09
C THR A 62 1.00 -13.74 21.46
N ALA A 63 1.23 -12.43 21.65
CA ALA A 63 1.70 -11.87 22.92
C ALA A 63 0.66 -11.97 24.05
N GLU A 64 -0.63 -11.90 23.71
CA GLU A 64 -1.75 -12.06 24.66
C GLU A 64 -2.11 -13.53 24.93
N GLY A 65 -1.40 -14.48 24.31
CA GLY A 65 -1.68 -15.92 24.47
C GLY A 65 -3.00 -16.36 23.83
N LEU A 66 -3.58 -15.54 22.95
CA LEU A 66 -4.77 -15.85 22.18
C LEU A 66 -4.38 -16.76 21.01
N SER A 67 -4.35 -18.06 21.25
CA SER A 67 -4.29 -19.08 20.22
C SER A 67 -5.70 -19.47 19.82
N GLU A 68 -6.14 -19.08 18.62
CA GLU A 68 -7.36 -19.64 18.03
C GLU A 68 -7.06 -21.09 17.63
N GLU A 69 -7.33 -22.04 18.52
CA GLU A 69 -7.39 -23.44 18.11
C GLU A 69 -8.69 -23.67 17.32
N PRO A 70 -8.63 -24.24 16.10
CA PRO A 70 -9.83 -24.57 15.36
C PRO A 70 -10.63 -25.61 16.15
N PHE A 71 -11.87 -25.25 16.49
CA PHE A 71 -12.79 -26.18 17.14
C PHE A 71 -13.06 -27.35 16.20
N PRO A 72 -12.76 -28.61 16.58
CA PRO A 72 -13.14 -29.75 15.77
C PRO A 72 -14.67 -29.81 15.72
N VAL A 73 -15.21 -29.68 14.51
CA VAL A 73 -16.62 -29.93 14.23
C VAL A 73 -16.72 -31.44 14.01
N GLU A 74 -17.24 -32.17 14.99
CA GLU A 74 -17.73 -33.55 14.79
C GLU A 74 -19.03 -33.56 13.99
#